data_AF-A0A952FXT4-F1
#
_entry.id   AF-A0A952FXT4-F1
#
_cell.length_a   1.000
_cell.length_b   1.000
_cell.length_c   1.000
_cell.angle_alpha   90.00
_cell.angle_beta   90.00
_cell.angle_gamma   90.00
#
_symmetry.space_group_name_H-M   'P 1'
#
loop_
_entity.id
_entity.type
_entity.pdbx_description
1 polymer ?
#
loop_
_entity_poly.entity_id
_entity_poly.type
_entity_poly.pdbx_seq_one_letter_code
_entity_poly.pdbx_strand_id
1 'polypeptide(L)'
;MKNFWILAAGLACTIAITPQGSEARDASDPVYSSQFRTCIAKAGAVDFAIAHCNSEEFARQDQTLNTVYAKLVAELEPSRREALRKSERLWVQFREAQCDYEAAGDAGGTLAPVIHENCRMRATFYRTKDLQHLLDLEQ
;
A
#
# COMPACT_ATOMS: atom_id res chain seq x y z
N MET A 1 -15.39 -66.31 -31.23
CA MET A 1 -14.66 -65.46 -32.20
C MET A 1 -15.62 -64.52 -32.90
N LYS A 2 -15.88 -63.34 -32.33
CA LYS A 2 -16.45 -62.15 -33.00
C LYS A 2 -15.96 -60.91 -32.23
N ASN A 3 -15.05 -60.16 -32.85
CA ASN A 3 -14.46 -58.93 -32.32
C ASN A 3 -15.48 -57.79 -32.39
N PHE A 4 -15.78 -57.18 -31.25
CA PHE A 4 -16.47 -55.89 -31.19
C PHE A 4 -15.45 -54.80 -30.85
N TRP A 5 -15.29 -53.89 -31.80
CA TRP A 5 -14.44 -52.71 -31.72
C TRP A 5 -15.08 -51.71 -30.76
N ILE A 6 -14.39 -51.36 -29.67
CA ILE A 6 -14.80 -50.25 -28.80
C ILE A 6 -14.27 -48.96 -29.44
N LEU A 7 -15.20 -48.15 -29.94
CA LEU A 7 -14.94 -46.76 -30.33
C LEU A 7 -14.51 -45.99 -29.08
N ALA A 8 -13.26 -45.50 -29.07
CA ALA A 8 -12.81 -44.54 -28.08
C ALA A 8 -13.56 -43.22 -28.32
N ALA A 9 -14.54 -42.92 -27.46
CA ALA A 9 -15.10 -41.59 -27.35
C ALA A 9 -14.02 -40.67 -26.77
N GLY A 10 -13.29 -39.99 -27.65
CA GLY A 10 -12.39 -38.91 -27.27
C GLY A 10 -13.19 -37.78 -26.67
N LEU A 11 -13.24 -37.70 -25.33
CA LEU A 11 -13.72 -36.53 -24.63
C LEU A 11 -12.64 -35.44 -24.80
N ALA A 12 -12.77 -34.61 -25.83
CA ALA A 12 -11.98 -33.40 -25.96
C ALA A 12 -12.41 -32.44 -24.83
N CYS A 13 -11.69 -32.48 -23.71
CA CYS A 13 -11.83 -31.49 -22.65
C CYS A 13 -11.26 -30.17 -23.17
N THR A 14 -12.08 -29.38 -23.84
CA THR A 14 -11.75 -28.00 -24.19
C THR A 14 -11.57 -27.21 -22.90
N ILE A 15 -10.32 -26.93 -22.53
CA ILE A 15 -10.02 -25.99 -21.46
C ILE A 15 -10.51 -24.64 -21.97
N ALA A 16 -11.64 -24.16 -21.46
CA ALA A 16 -12.03 -22.78 -21.64
C ALA A 16 -10.95 -21.93 -20.97
N ILE A 17 -10.11 -21.27 -21.78
CA ILE A 17 -9.21 -20.22 -21.29
C ILE A 17 -10.12 -19.07 -20.92
N THR A 18 -10.61 -19.04 -19.68
CA THR A 18 -11.17 -17.81 -19.12
C THR A 18 -10.04 -16.80 -19.07
N PRO A 19 -10.14 -15.63 -19.73
CA PRO A 19 -9.18 -14.56 -19.48
C PRO A 19 -9.25 -14.28 -17.98
N GLN A 20 -8.11 -14.41 -17.29
CA GLN A 20 -7.99 -13.99 -15.89
C GLN A 20 -8.40 -12.52 -15.85
N GLY A 21 -9.61 -12.27 -15.34
CA GLY A 21 -10.15 -10.94 -15.18
C GLY A 21 -9.20 -10.12 -14.32
N SER A 22 -9.04 -8.84 -14.68
CA SER A 22 -8.36 -7.89 -13.81
C SER A 22 -8.98 -7.95 -12.42
N GLU A 23 -8.23 -8.38 -11.42
CA GLU A 23 -8.66 -8.29 -10.03
C GLU A 23 -9.02 -6.83 -9.75
N ALA A 24 -10.26 -6.59 -9.34
CA ALA A 24 -10.67 -5.26 -8.90
C ALA A 24 -9.83 -4.92 -7.66
N ARG A 25 -9.21 -3.73 -7.64
CA ARG A 25 -8.48 -3.27 -6.45
C ARG A 25 -9.44 -3.18 -5.28
N ASP A 26 -9.07 -3.74 -4.13
CA ASP A 26 -9.84 -3.57 -2.91
C ASP A 26 -9.77 -2.09 -2.49
N ALA A 27 -10.88 -1.55 -1.98
CA ALA A 27 -10.91 -0.21 -1.39
C ALA A 27 -9.98 -0.08 -0.17
N SER A 28 -9.46 -1.20 0.35
CA SER A 28 -8.41 -1.22 1.37
C SER A 28 -7.00 -0.97 0.85
N ASP A 29 -6.75 -1.02 -0.45
CA ASP A 29 -5.39 -0.93 -0.99
C ASP A 29 -4.87 0.51 -1.05
N PRO A 30 -3.55 0.74 -0.84
CA PRO A 30 -2.94 2.05 -1.01
C PRO A 30 -3.19 2.63 -2.41
N VAL A 31 -3.77 3.83 -2.43
CA VAL A 31 -3.98 4.60 -3.66
C VAL A 31 -2.79 5.53 -3.85
N TYR A 32 -1.97 5.24 -4.86
CA TYR A 32 -0.83 6.07 -5.23
C TYR A 32 -1.16 7.09 -6.32
N SER A 33 -0.49 8.24 -6.28
CA SER A 33 -0.67 9.32 -7.24
C SER A 33 -0.32 8.93 -8.68
N SER A 34 -0.81 9.70 -9.66
CA SER A 34 -0.37 9.55 -11.05
C SER A 34 1.10 9.91 -11.22
N GLN A 35 1.61 10.89 -10.46
CA GLN A 35 3.01 11.27 -10.45
C GLN A 35 3.91 10.10 -10.04
N PHE A 36 3.51 9.35 -9.00
CA PHE A 36 4.21 8.14 -8.59
C PHE A 36 4.28 7.10 -9.70
N ARG A 37 3.15 6.80 -10.36
CA ARG A 37 3.11 5.83 -11.47
C ARG A 37 4.03 6.23 -12.61
N THR A 38 4.03 7.51 -12.99
CA THR A 38 4.93 8.04 -14.01
C THR A 38 6.40 7.95 -13.59
N CYS A 39 6.70 8.26 -12.32
CA CYS A 39 8.05 8.17 -11.78
C CYS A 39 8.58 6.74 -11.84
N ILE A 40 7.81 5.77 -11.33
CA ILE A 40 8.17 4.35 -11.34
C ILE A 40 8.38 3.83 -12.77
N ALA A 41 7.49 4.19 -13.71
CA ALA A 41 7.64 3.80 -15.11
C ALA A 41 8.97 4.32 -15.72
N LYS A 42 9.39 5.54 -15.33
CA LYS A 42 10.67 6.12 -15.78
C LYS A 42 11.88 5.52 -15.05
N ALA A 43 11.73 5.15 -13.78
CA ALA A 43 12.79 4.57 -12.95
C ALA A 43 13.26 3.21 -13.48
N GLY A 44 12.38 2.44 -14.12
CA GLY A 44 12.69 1.09 -14.58
C GLY A 44 13.10 0.19 -13.42
N ALA A 45 14.17 -0.60 -13.58
CA ALA A 45 14.69 -1.50 -12.56
C ALA A 45 15.86 -0.91 -11.73
N VAL A 46 15.93 0.43 -11.63
CA VAL A 46 17.01 1.11 -10.90
C VAL A 46 16.55 1.41 -9.47
N ASP A 47 17.03 0.63 -8.49
CA ASP A 47 16.60 0.72 -7.08
C ASP A 47 16.65 2.13 -6.51
N PHE A 48 17.74 2.86 -6.75
CA PHE A 48 17.87 4.24 -6.27
C PHE A 48 16.77 5.16 -6.83
N ALA A 49 16.43 5.01 -8.12
CA ALA A 49 15.37 5.79 -8.74
C ALA A 49 13.99 5.39 -8.21
N ILE A 50 13.77 4.10 -7.94
CA ILE A 50 12.54 3.60 -7.31
C ILE A 50 12.40 4.17 -5.89
N ALA A 51 13.46 4.10 -5.08
CA ALA A 51 13.46 4.65 -3.72
C ALA A 51 13.16 6.16 -3.71
N HIS A 52 13.70 6.90 -4.69
CA HIS A 52 13.37 8.31 -4.88
C HIS A 52 11.88 8.52 -5.20
N CYS A 53 11.31 7.75 -6.13
CA CYS A 53 9.88 7.82 -6.43
C CYS A 53 9.01 7.51 -5.21
N ASN A 54 9.40 6.50 -4.42
CA ASN A 54 8.70 6.14 -3.18
C ASN A 54 8.76 7.29 -2.18
N SER A 55 9.91 7.93 -2.02
CA SER A 55 10.06 9.05 -1.09
C SER A 55 9.23 10.28 -1.47
N GLU A 56 9.17 10.61 -2.76
CA GLU A 56 8.29 11.68 -3.24
C GLU A 56 6.80 11.36 -3.02
N GLU A 57 6.41 10.10 -3.18
CA GLU A 57 5.02 9.68 -2.92
C GLU A 57 4.70 9.66 -1.44
N PHE A 58 5.63 9.21 -0.60
CA PHE A 58 5.52 9.32 0.85
C PHE A 58 5.26 10.77 1.26
N ALA A 59 6.01 11.74 0.73
CA ALA A 59 5.81 13.15 1.06
C ALA A 59 4.40 13.66 0.71
N ARG A 60 3.84 13.25 -0.43
CA ARG A 60 2.46 13.57 -0.83
C ARG A 60 1.43 12.93 0.10
N GLN A 61 1.64 11.68 0.49
CA GLN A 61 0.75 10.98 1.42
C GLN A 61 0.83 11.56 2.83
N ASP A 62 2.02 11.96 3.29
CA ASP A 62 2.22 12.60 4.59
C ASP A 62 1.53 13.98 4.64
N GLN A 63 1.57 14.74 3.55
CA GLN A 63 0.77 15.97 3.43
C GLN A 63 -0.73 15.71 3.56
N THR A 64 -1.20 14.60 2.96
CA THR A 64 -2.62 14.20 3.05
C THR A 64 -2.99 13.81 4.48
N LEU A 65 -2.17 12.99 5.14
CA LEU A 65 -2.31 12.62 6.55
C LEU A 65 -2.41 13.88 7.42
N ASN A 66 -1.47 14.82 7.28
CA ASN A 66 -1.43 16.04 8.07
C ASN A 66 -2.67 16.93 7.84
N THR A 67 -3.24 16.92 6.63
CA THR A 67 -4.48 17.64 6.33
C THR A 67 -5.67 17.03 7.08
N VAL A 68 -5.81 15.70 7.08
CA VAL A 68 -6.88 15.00 7.81
C VAL A 68 -6.70 15.16 9.32
N TYR A 69 -5.47 15.01 9.81
CA TYR A 69 -5.11 15.25 11.21
C TYR A 69 -5.51 16.66 11.66
N ALA A 70 -5.19 17.70 10.87
CA ALA A 70 -5.52 19.08 11.21
C ALA A 70 -7.03 19.31 11.31
N LYS A 71 -7.82 18.70 10.41
CA LYS A 71 -9.29 18.73 10.48
C LYS A 71 -9.80 18.06 11.75
N LEU A 72 -9.34 16.84 12.04
CA LEU A 72 -9.73 16.12 13.26
C LEU A 72 -9.38 16.91 14.52
N VAL A 73 -8.18 17.49 14.59
CA VAL A 73 -7.78 18.33 15.74
C VAL A 73 -8.71 19.53 15.93
N ALA A 74 -9.27 20.10 14.87
CA ALA A 74 -10.19 21.25 14.95
C ALA A 74 -11.54 20.89 15.60
N GLU A 75 -12.02 19.66 15.42
CA GLU A 75 -13.30 19.18 15.97
C GLU A 75 -13.20 18.73 17.44
N LEU A 76 -11.99 18.44 17.92
CA LEU A 76 -11.78 17.83 19.24
C LEU A 76 -11.65 18.86 20.38
N GLU A 77 -12.24 18.55 21.53
CA GLU A 77 -12.00 19.25 22.80
C GLU A 77 -10.54 19.12 23.30
N PRO A 78 -10.03 20.06 24.13
CA PRO A 78 -8.61 20.15 24.49
C PRO A 78 -7.96 18.84 24.98
N SER A 79 -8.64 18.09 25.86
CA SER A 79 -8.11 16.83 26.40
C SER A 79 -7.95 15.75 25.32
N ARG A 80 -8.89 15.67 24.38
CA ARG A 80 -8.84 14.74 23.25
C ARG A 80 -7.80 15.14 22.22
N ARG A 81 -7.58 16.45 22.00
CA ARG A 81 -6.47 16.95 21.16
C ARG A 81 -5.10 16.51 21.66
N GLU A 82 -4.86 16.62 22.97
CA GLU A 82 -3.60 16.17 23.57
C GLU A 82 -3.42 14.65 23.47
N ALA A 83 -4.50 13.88 23.70
CA ALA A 83 -4.47 12.43 23.52
C ALA A 83 -4.14 12.03 22.07
N LEU A 84 -4.77 12.69 21.08
CA LEU A 84 -4.49 12.45 19.67
C LEU A 84 -3.05 12.82 19.29
N ARG A 85 -2.55 13.99 19.72
CA ARG A 85 -1.15 14.41 19.52
C ARG A 85 -0.15 13.38 20.04
N LYS A 86 -0.42 12.83 21.23
CA LYS A 86 0.41 11.77 21.80
C LYS A 86 0.34 10.49 20.96
N SER A 87 -0.85 10.11 20.50
CA SER A 87 -1.07 8.96 19.62
C SER A 87 -0.28 9.09 18.32
N GLU A 88 -0.36 10.22 17.61
CA GLU A 88 0.39 10.45 16.37
C GLU A 88 1.90 10.40 16.56
N ARG A 89 2.43 11.00 17.64
CA ARG A 89 3.88 10.97 17.92
C ARG A 89 4.40 9.56 18.17
N LEU A 90 3.61 8.72 18.83
CA LEU A 90 3.96 7.31 19.04
C LEU A 90 3.81 6.51 17.76
N TRP A 91 2.78 6.80 16.96
CA TRP A 91 2.61 6.17 15.64
C TRP A 91 3.78 6.48 14.71
N VAL A 92 4.31 7.72 14.67
CA VAL A 92 5.50 8.05 13.87
C VAL A 92 6.69 7.20 14.30
N GLN A 93 6.96 7.08 15.61
CA GLN A 93 8.05 6.24 16.12
C GLN A 93 7.86 4.77 15.74
N PHE A 94 6.63 4.26 15.87
CA PHE A 94 6.28 2.92 15.43
C PHE A 94 6.53 2.73 13.93
N ARG A 95 6.10 3.68 13.08
CA ARG A 95 6.30 3.63 11.63
C ARG A 95 7.77 3.53 11.28
N GLU A 96 8.60 4.42 11.82
CA GLU A 96 10.04 4.39 11.52
C GLU A 96 10.67 3.07 11.98
N ALA A 97 10.40 2.62 13.21
CA ALA A 97 10.93 1.36 13.72
C ALA A 97 10.46 0.13 12.91
N GLN A 98 9.20 0.12 12.47
CA GLN A 98 8.64 -0.93 11.63
C GLN A 98 9.30 -0.94 10.24
N CYS A 99 9.50 0.23 9.63
CA CYS A 99 10.08 0.33 8.30
C CYS A 99 11.59 0.02 8.29
N ASP A 100 12.30 0.37 9.37
CA ASP A 100 13.68 -0.08 9.60
C ASP A 100 13.74 -1.62 9.70
N TYR A 101 12.83 -2.22 10.46
CA TYR A 101 12.74 -3.68 10.57
C TYR A 101 12.44 -4.36 9.22
N GLU A 102 11.47 -3.86 8.45
CA GLU A 102 11.13 -4.41 7.13
C GLU A 102 12.33 -4.35 6.17
N ALA A 103 13.12 -3.27 6.23
CA ALA A 103 14.32 -3.10 5.39
C ALA A 103 15.54 -3.89 5.88
N ALA A 104 15.54 -4.39 7.12
CA ALA A 104 16.72 -4.99 7.74
C ALA A 104 17.21 -6.27 7.04
N GLY A 105 16.31 -7.01 6.37
CA GLY A 105 16.67 -8.19 5.57
C GLY A 105 17.63 -7.90 4.41
N ASP A 106 17.62 -6.66 3.93
CA ASP A 106 18.43 -6.17 2.81
C ASP A 106 19.48 -5.15 3.26
N ALA A 107 19.82 -5.13 4.56
CA ALA A 107 20.75 -4.16 5.13
C ALA A 107 22.09 -4.10 4.36
N GLY A 108 22.47 -2.88 3.93
CA GLY A 108 23.66 -2.63 3.12
C GLY A 108 23.48 -2.86 1.62
N GLY A 109 22.34 -3.41 1.18
CA GLY A 109 21.95 -3.55 -0.22
C GLY A 109 21.22 -2.32 -0.77
N THR A 110 21.13 -2.24 -2.10
CA THR A 110 20.42 -1.16 -2.81
C THR A 110 18.90 -1.23 -2.66
N LEU A 111 18.36 -2.40 -2.32
CA LEU A 111 16.93 -2.63 -2.14
C LEU A 111 16.41 -2.13 -0.78
N ALA A 112 17.26 -2.06 0.25
CA ALA A 112 16.88 -1.59 1.59
C ALA A 112 16.11 -0.24 1.58
N PRO A 113 16.58 0.83 0.91
CA PRO A 113 15.84 2.10 0.85
C PRO A 113 14.51 2.00 0.08
N VAL A 114 14.41 1.11 -0.92
CA VAL A 114 13.15 0.87 -1.63
C VAL A 114 12.10 0.29 -0.69
N ILE A 115 12.49 -0.73 0.09
CA ILE A 115 11.63 -1.41 1.08
C ILE A 115 11.20 -0.41 2.16
N HIS A 116 12.16 0.33 2.71
CA HIS A 116 11.91 1.32 3.76
C HIS A 116 10.87 2.37 3.32
N GLU A 117 11.08 3.03 2.17
CA GLU A 117 10.18 4.08 1.70
C GLU A 117 8.80 3.52 1.30
N ASN A 118 8.74 2.32 0.72
CA ASN A 118 7.46 1.66 0.43
C ASN A 118 6.67 1.35 1.72
N CYS A 119 7.35 0.91 2.79
CA CYS A 119 6.72 0.74 4.09
C CYS A 119 6.14 2.05 4.61
N ARG A 120 6.90 3.16 4.53
CA ARG A 120 6.45 4.48 4.99
C ARG A 120 5.22 4.97 4.25
N MET A 121 5.14 4.77 2.93
CA MET A 121 3.95 5.05 2.14
C MET A 121 2.75 4.25 2.63
N ARG A 122 2.88 2.92 2.67
CA ARG A 122 1.80 2.00 3.08
C ARG A 122 1.27 2.34 4.49
N ALA A 123 2.15 2.52 5.46
CA ALA A 123 1.78 2.87 6.82
C ALA A 123 1.06 4.23 6.91
N THR A 124 1.54 5.23 6.17
CA THR A 124 0.96 6.58 6.13
C THR A 124 -0.43 6.58 5.50
N PHE A 125 -0.63 5.79 4.44
CA PHE A 125 -1.95 5.60 3.84
C PHE A 125 -2.96 5.03 4.84
N TYR A 126 -2.61 3.94 5.54
CA TYR A 126 -3.51 3.35 6.52
C TYR A 126 -3.80 4.29 7.70
N ARG A 127 -2.78 5.00 8.19
CA ARG A 127 -3.00 5.99 9.24
C ARG A 127 -3.94 7.11 8.80
N THR A 128 -3.82 7.56 7.55
CA THR A 128 -4.74 8.56 6.99
C THR A 128 -6.18 8.05 7.01
N LYS A 129 -6.42 6.77 6.68
CA LYS A 129 -7.76 6.15 6.77
C LYS A 129 -8.27 6.07 8.20
N ASP A 130 -7.42 5.69 9.16
CA ASP A 130 -7.80 5.66 10.57
C ASP A 130 -8.22 7.06 11.05
N LEU A 131 -7.42 8.08 10.74
CA LEU A 131 -7.71 9.46 11.11
C LEU A 131 -8.99 9.99 10.43
N GLN A 132 -9.21 9.62 9.17
CA GLN A 132 -10.44 9.99 8.47
C GLN A 132 -11.65 9.33 9.12
N HIS A 133 -11.56 8.05 9.47
CA HIS A 133 -12.63 7.37 10.19
C HIS A 133 -12.94 8.03 11.53
N LEU A 134 -11.92 8.43 12.29
CA LEU A 134 -12.12 9.17 13.53
C LEU A 134 -12.78 10.54 13.29
N LEU A 135 -12.37 11.27 12.25
CA LEU A 135 -12.99 12.54 11.87
C LEU A 135 -14.46 12.39 11.47
N ASP A 136 -14.81 11.31 10.79
CA ASP A 136 -16.19 11.03 10.37
C ASP A 136 -17.10 10.72 11.58
N LEU A 137 -16.53 10.25 12.71
CA LEU A 137 -17.28 10.00 13.95
C LEU A 137 -17.53 11.27 14.77
N GLU A 138 -16.81 12.36 14.51
CA GLU A 138 -17.01 13.65 15.20
C GLU A 138 -18.05 14.55 14.51
N GLN A 139 -18.45 14.22 13.28
CA GLN A 139 -19.46 14.94 12.48
C GLN A 139 -20.87 14.42 12.75
#